data_AF-A0A1Z5KFD2-F1
#
_entry.id   AF-A0A1Z5KFD2-F1
#
_cell.length_a   1.000
_cell.length_b   1.000
_cell.length_c   1.000
_cell.angle_alpha   90.00
_cell.angle_beta   90.00
_cell.angle_gamma   90.00
#
_symmetry.space_group_name_H-M   'P 1'
#
loop_
_entity.id
_entity.type
_entity.pdbx_description
1 polymer ?
#
loop_
_entity_poly.entity_id
_entity_poly.type
_entity_poly.pdbx_seq_one_letter_code
_entity_poly.pdbx_strand_id
1 'polypeptide(L)'
;MDAVVQFIRNGLCCIKDLGLLKDTFLYDPSITAQYYKFPEPLNKTTPLEVFIAITQFYAFWFTAKGGLNLMFTSSGKIKRIERLMESRPPVKTDADRLINASLVKEGMHAIRSMFVGLLLFFLGSAFFWLFANSFHVTEAGWIGGVAGLIHALTVAEIALVPLLYYMYKDGFEHLAKATRLEHLAETLRANALKRGADIGLSSIEQIAKWAPFWGAGVSPYASAASNEAKLVAQETDYINDTIRKLTEKPKADDKMAKAKKQEYLSEQSEELYRTARVTRMEGYREFLYLVINSIAFYGYLMAIFAFHFPDEAKQPMWLRQAMGNHSNTDADWYGNFAGDLMWTIEPVIILTSPIFLNRLRSTSTASTAKKKKVE
;
A
#
# COMPACT_ATOMS: atom_id res chain seq x y z
N MET A 1 2.46 8.75 2.88
CA MET A 1 2.53 10.19 2.52
C MET A 1 1.14 10.78 2.66
N ASP A 2 1.00 12.04 3.05
CA ASP A 2 -0.30 12.71 2.96
C ASP A 2 -0.67 12.85 1.48
N ALA A 3 -1.74 12.15 1.05
CA ALA A 3 -2.20 12.16 -0.33
C ALA A 3 -2.47 13.60 -0.83
N VAL A 4 -2.84 14.52 0.07
CA VAL A 4 -3.03 15.93 -0.27
C VAL A 4 -1.71 16.58 -0.70
N VAL A 5 -0.61 16.32 0.02
CA VAL A 5 0.70 16.88 -0.35
C VAL A 5 1.21 16.29 -1.66
N GLN A 6 0.98 14.99 -1.90
CA GLN A 6 1.30 14.36 -3.18
C GLN A 6 0.54 15.01 -4.34
N PHE A 7 -0.78 15.21 -4.16
CA PHE A 7 -1.63 15.87 -5.15
C PHE A 7 -1.13 17.28 -5.46
N ILE A 8 -0.84 18.09 -4.43
CA ILE A 8 -0.35 19.46 -4.60
C ILE A 8 1.00 19.45 -5.31
N ARG A 9 1.97 18.63 -4.85
CA ARG A 9 3.32 18.56 -5.43
C ARG A 9 3.27 18.29 -6.93
N ASN A 10 2.65 17.17 -7.32
CA ASN A 10 2.65 16.73 -8.70
C ASN A 10 1.75 17.62 -9.58
N GLY A 11 0.67 18.16 -9.01
CA GLY A 11 -0.18 19.13 -9.69
C GLY A 11 0.57 20.44 -10.00
N LEU A 12 1.40 20.93 -9.07
CA LEU A 12 2.25 22.08 -9.30
C LEU A 12 3.33 21.80 -10.37
N CYS A 13 3.91 20.59 -10.40
CA CYS A 13 4.80 20.17 -11.48
C CYS A 13 4.07 20.17 -12.84
N CYS A 14 2.86 19.62 -12.92
CA CYS A 14 2.05 19.66 -14.14
C CYS A 14 1.75 21.10 -14.60
N ILE A 15 1.43 22.00 -13.66
CA ILE A 15 1.22 23.43 -13.94
C ILE A 15 2.50 24.03 -14.54
N LYS A 16 3.66 23.73 -13.96
CA LYS A 16 4.98 24.16 -14.44
C LYS A 16 5.25 23.65 -15.86
N ASP A 17 5.09 22.35 -16.10
CA ASP A 17 5.40 21.70 -17.36
C ASP A 17 4.51 22.17 -18.51
N LEU A 18 3.22 22.34 -18.24
CA LEU A 18 2.26 22.91 -19.19
C LEU A 18 2.41 24.42 -19.34
N GLY A 19 3.14 25.07 -18.44
CA GLY A 19 3.29 26.50 -18.49
C GLY A 19 2.01 27.26 -18.19
N LEU A 20 1.14 26.67 -17.38
CA LEU A 20 -0.06 27.34 -16.93
C LEU A 20 0.35 28.45 -15.95
N LEU A 21 -0.22 29.63 -16.08
CA LEU A 21 0.08 30.81 -15.25
C LEU A 21 1.47 31.45 -15.47
N LYS A 22 2.12 31.21 -16.62
CA LYS A 22 3.43 31.83 -16.96
C LYS A 22 3.48 33.35 -16.81
N ASP A 23 2.38 34.05 -17.08
CA ASP A 23 2.30 35.51 -17.00
C ASP A 23 2.02 36.05 -15.58
N THR A 24 2.09 35.18 -14.56
CA THR A 24 1.82 35.54 -13.17
C THR A 24 3.09 35.61 -12.33
N PHE A 25 2.98 36.17 -11.13
CA PHE A 25 4.08 36.24 -10.16
C PHE A 25 4.70 34.87 -9.80
N LEU A 26 3.98 33.77 -10.04
CA LEU A 26 4.44 32.42 -9.75
C LEU A 26 5.67 31.99 -10.56
N TYR A 27 5.88 32.59 -11.75
CA TYR A 27 7.02 32.31 -12.63
C TYR A 27 8.09 33.40 -12.62
N ASP A 28 7.90 34.46 -11.83
CA ASP A 28 8.84 35.59 -11.77
C ASP A 28 9.87 35.37 -10.66
N PRO A 29 11.14 35.07 -11.00
CA PRO A 29 12.21 34.87 -10.00
C PRO A 29 12.52 36.16 -9.21
N SER A 30 12.18 37.34 -9.75
CA SER A 30 12.40 38.62 -9.06
C SER A 30 11.59 38.69 -7.77
N ILE A 31 10.44 38.01 -7.70
CA ILE A 31 9.59 37.92 -6.50
C ILE A 31 10.32 37.17 -5.40
N THR A 32 10.94 36.03 -5.71
CA THR A 32 11.76 35.28 -4.75
C THR A 32 12.97 36.09 -4.29
N ALA A 33 13.63 36.78 -5.23
CA ALA A 33 14.83 37.58 -4.98
C ALA A 33 14.61 38.77 -4.03
N GLN A 34 13.36 39.24 -3.85
CA GLN A 34 13.02 40.27 -2.88
C GLN A 34 13.25 39.83 -1.43
N TYR A 35 13.10 38.54 -1.14
CA TYR A 35 13.22 38.00 0.22
C TYR A 35 14.64 37.54 0.55
N TYR A 36 15.41 37.09 -0.45
CA TYR A 36 16.76 36.61 -0.26
C TYR A 36 17.62 36.75 -1.52
N LYS A 37 18.87 37.22 -1.37
CA LYS A 37 19.83 37.32 -2.47
C LYS A 37 20.54 35.98 -2.67
N PHE A 38 19.93 35.12 -3.48
CA PHE A 38 20.55 33.85 -3.87
C PHE A 38 21.73 34.06 -4.83
N PRO A 39 22.80 33.24 -4.74
CA PRO A 39 23.84 33.19 -5.76
C PRO A 39 23.29 32.60 -7.07
N GLU A 40 23.96 32.84 -8.19
CA GLU A 40 23.65 32.13 -9.44
C GLU A 40 24.04 30.65 -9.31
N PRO A 41 23.22 29.68 -9.77
CA PRO A 41 21.93 29.80 -10.48
C PRO A 41 20.67 29.82 -9.59
N LEU A 42 20.81 29.74 -8.26
CA LEU A 42 19.67 29.71 -7.31
C LEU A 42 18.78 30.96 -7.42
N ASN A 43 19.33 32.09 -7.89
CA ASN A 43 18.58 33.32 -8.18
C ASN A 43 17.50 33.16 -9.26
N LYS A 44 17.47 32.05 -10.00
CA LYS A 44 16.43 31.71 -10.99
C LYS A 44 15.19 31.07 -10.37
N THR A 45 15.25 30.71 -9.07
CA THR A 45 14.14 30.01 -8.39
C THR A 45 12.88 30.88 -8.35
N THR A 46 11.81 30.39 -8.96
CA THR A 46 10.50 31.05 -8.96
C THR A 46 9.66 30.71 -7.71
N PRO A 47 8.64 31.51 -7.35
CA PRO A 47 7.76 31.15 -6.24
C PRO A 47 7.07 29.79 -6.41
N LEU A 48 6.71 29.41 -7.64
CA LEU A 48 6.16 28.08 -7.95
C LEU A 48 7.14 26.97 -7.56
N GLU A 49 8.40 27.12 -7.93
CA GLU A 49 9.46 26.14 -7.60
C GLU A 49 9.75 26.07 -6.11
N VAL A 50 9.62 27.17 -5.37
CA VAL A 50 9.69 27.13 -3.89
C VAL A 50 8.58 26.25 -3.31
N PHE A 51 7.33 26.35 -3.79
CA PHE A 51 6.24 25.47 -3.34
C PHE A 51 6.47 24.01 -3.72
N ILE A 52 6.94 23.75 -4.94
CA ILE A 52 7.32 22.40 -5.39
C ILE A 52 8.43 21.85 -4.49
N ALA A 53 9.46 22.64 -4.18
CA ALA A 53 10.56 22.22 -3.33
C ALA A 53 10.08 21.89 -1.90
N ILE A 54 9.26 22.74 -1.27
CA ILE A 54 8.72 22.47 0.08
C ILE A 54 7.97 21.14 0.11
N THR A 55 7.12 20.89 -0.90
CA THR A 55 6.35 19.65 -0.98
C THR A 55 7.21 18.42 -1.34
N GLN A 56 8.29 18.58 -2.09
CA GLN A 56 9.31 17.54 -2.31
C GLN A 56 10.12 17.25 -1.04
N PHE A 57 10.47 18.26 -0.24
CA PHE A 57 11.14 18.05 1.04
C PHE A 57 10.24 17.30 2.03
N TYR A 58 8.95 17.65 2.05
CA TYR A 58 7.95 16.88 2.79
C TYR A 58 7.93 15.42 2.32
N ALA A 59 7.97 15.19 0.99
CA ALA A 59 8.03 13.86 0.41
C ALA A 59 9.24 13.05 0.89
N PHE A 60 10.41 13.68 0.87
CA PHE A 60 11.65 13.11 1.39
C PHE A 60 11.48 12.69 2.84
N TRP A 61 11.15 13.63 3.72
CA TRP A 61 11.09 13.40 5.15
C TRP A 61 10.09 12.30 5.52
N PHE A 62 8.85 12.40 5.03
CA PHE A 62 7.79 11.48 5.44
C PHE A 62 7.90 10.10 4.80
N THR A 63 8.35 10.01 3.54
CA THR A 63 8.52 8.71 2.89
C THR A 63 9.74 7.98 3.45
N ALA A 64 10.87 8.66 3.63
CA ALA A 64 12.07 8.06 4.22
C ALA A 64 11.83 7.63 5.68
N LYS A 65 11.22 8.50 6.49
CA LYS A 65 10.83 8.17 7.88
C LYS A 65 9.82 7.03 7.93
N GLY A 66 8.84 7.02 7.02
CA GLY A 66 7.86 5.94 6.88
C GLY A 66 8.52 4.60 6.59
N GLY A 67 9.47 4.58 5.65
CA GLY A 67 10.27 3.40 5.32
C GLY A 67 11.06 2.87 6.52
N LEU A 68 11.78 3.75 7.23
CA LEU A 68 12.52 3.39 8.44
C LEU A 68 11.60 2.84 9.54
N ASN A 69 10.49 3.51 9.82
CA ASN A 69 9.51 3.04 10.81
C ASN A 69 8.97 1.66 10.46
N LEU A 70 8.65 1.42 9.19
CA LEU A 70 8.17 0.13 8.73
C LEU A 70 9.23 -0.97 8.88
N MET A 71 10.50 -0.67 8.56
CA MET A 71 11.63 -1.58 8.79
C MET A 71 11.77 -1.95 10.27
N PHE A 72 11.83 -0.95 11.16
CA PHE A 72 12.06 -1.18 12.58
C PHE A 72 10.91 -1.92 13.26
N THR A 73 9.67 -1.51 12.99
CA THR A 73 8.48 -2.17 13.55
C THR A 73 8.30 -3.60 13.03
N SER A 74 8.65 -3.85 11.77
CA SER A 74 8.64 -5.20 11.18
C SER A 74 9.76 -6.08 11.76
N SER A 75 10.95 -5.53 11.97
CA SER A 75 12.06 -6.24 12.62
C SER A 75 11.69 -6.70 14.04
N GLY A 76 11.07 -5.81 14.84
CA GLY A 76 10.57 -6.17 16.16
C GLY A 76 9.47 -7.24 16.11
N LYS A 77 8.58 -7.16 15.12
CA LYS A 77 7.54 -8.18 14.90
C LYS A 77 8.14 -9.55 14.55
N ILE A 78 9.15 -9.62 13.69
CA ILE A 78 9.86 -10.88 13.36
C ILE A 78 10.46 -11.50 14.62
N LYS A 79 11.21 -10.73 15.42
CA LYS A 79 11.80 -11.22 16.67
C LYS A 79 10.76 -11.73 17.66
N ARG A 80 9.60 -11.06 17.76
CA ARG A 80 8.49 -11.56 18.58
C ARG A 80 7.98 -12.90 18.07
N ILE A 81 7.71 -13.00 16.77
CA ILE A 81 7.18 -14.22 16.15
C ILE A 81 8.14 -15.39 16.35
N GLU A 82 9.44 -15.18 16.16
CA GLU A 82 10.48 -16.17 16.43
C GLU A 82 10.41 -16.70 17.87
N ARG A 83 10.43 -15.80 18.88
CA ARG A 83 10.29 -16.19 20.29
C ARG A 83 8.98 -16.94 20.59
N LEU A 84 7.87 -16.50 19.99
CA LEU A 84 6.60 -17.18 20.14
C LEU A 84 6.66 -18.58 19.53
N MET A 85 7.24 -18.75 18.35
CA MET A 85 7.39 -20.06 17.72
C MET A 85 8.31 -20.99 18.51
N GLU A 86 9.41 -20.49 19.08
CA GLU A 86 10.34 -21.28 19.90
C GLU A 86 9.72 -21.74 21.23
N SER A 87 8.88 -20.90 21.85
CA SER A 87 8.25 -21.19 23.14
C SER A 87 6.97 -22.02 23.03
N ARG A 88 6.51 -22.33 21.80
CA ARG A 88 5.24 -23.04 21.58
C ARG A 88 5.37 -24.54 21.85
N PRO A 89 4.39 -25.15 22.54
CA PRO A 89 4.33 -26.59 22.67
C PRO A 89 4.04 -27.26 21.31
N PRO A 90 4.31 -28.58 21.18
CA PRO A 90 3.91 -29.34 19.99
C PRO A 90 2.42 -29.18 19.67
N VAL A 91 2.08 -29.14 18.38
CA VAL A 91 0.70 -28.97 17.89
C VAL A 91 -0.19 -30.13 18.37
N LYS A 92 -1.23 -29.82 19.14
CA LYS A 92 -2.20 -30.81 19.65
C LYS A 92 -3.62 -30.58 19.18
N THR A 93 -3.98 -29.33 18.88
CA THR A 93 -5.34 -28.93 18.54
C THR A 93 -5.42 -28.22 17.19
N ASP A 94 -6.63 -28.08 16.63
CA ASP A 94 -6.85 -27.26 15.44
C ASP A 94 -6.53 -25.77 15.71
N ALA A 95 -6.79 -25.28 16.92
CA ALA A 95 -6.39 -23.93 17.32
C ALA A 95 -4.87 -23.76 17.29
N ASP A 96 -4.11 -24.76 17.77
CA ASP A 96 -2.64 -24.74 17.70
C ASP A 96 -2.14 -24.65 16.26
N ARG A 97 -2.78 -25.39 15.35
CA ARG A 97 -2.46 -25.38 13.92
C ARG A 97 -2.73 -24.01 13.31
N LEU A 98 -3.86 -23.38 13.64
CA LEU A 98 -4.23 -22.05 13.16
C LEU A 98 -3.33 -20.95 13.72
N ILE A 99 -2.94 -21.03 15.00
CA ILE A 99 -1.98 -20.12 15.61
C ILE A 99 -0.63 -20.22 14.92
N ASN A 100 -0.12 -21.43 14.69
CA ASN A 100 1.14 -21.62 13.98
C ASN A 100 1.06 -21.09 12.54
N ALA A 101 -0.04 -21.36 11.82
CA ALA A 101 -0.26 -20.80 10.49
C ALA A 101 -0.32 -19.26 10.52
N SER A 102 -0.95 -18.67 11.53
CA SER A 102 -1.00 -17.21 11.72
C SER A 102 0.39 -16.63 11.99
N LEU A 103 1.17 -17.22 12.89
CA LEU A 103 2.53 -16.79 13.19
C LEU A 103 3.42 -16.81 11.93
N VAL A 104 3.37 -17.89 11.16
CA VAL A 104 4.12 -18.01 9.90
C VAL A 104 3.67 -16.95 8.88
N LYS A 105 2.35 -16.78 8.70
CA LYS A 105 1.78 -15.77 7.79
C LYS A 105 2.22 -14.36 8.20
N GLU A 106 2.09 -14.01 9.47
CA GLU A 106 2.48 -12.70 10.00
C GLU A 106 4.00 -12.48 9.94
N GLY A 107 4.81 -13.54 10.08
CA GLY A 107 6.26 -13.50 9.93
C GLY A 107 6.66 -13.19 8.50
N MET A 108 6.06 -13.89 7.53
CA MET A 108 6.25 -13.61 6.10
C MET A 108 5.82 -12.20 5.73
N HIS A 109 4.68 -11.74 6.27
CA HIS A 109 4.20 -10.37 6.06
C HIS A 109 5.15 -9.32 6.67
N ALA A 110 5.75 -9.60 7.84
CA ALA A 110 6.74 -8.72 8.46
C ALA A 110 8.04 -8.67 7.66
N ILE A 111 8.55 -9.80 7.14
CA ILE A 111 9.73 -9.82 6.26
C ILE A 111 9.48 -8.97 5.01
N ARG A 112 8.32 -9.18 4.39
CA ARG A 112 7.90 -8.36 3.24
C ARG A 112 7.82 -6.88 3.59
N SER A 113 7.19 -6.53 4.71
CA SER A 113 7.05 -5.14 5.17
C SER A 113 8.40 -4.49 5.45
N MET A 114 9.35 -5.25 6.02
CA MET A 114 10.73 -4.78 6.21
C MET A 114 11.40 -4.47 4.87
N PHE A 115 11.27 -5.35 3.88
CA PHE A 115 11.80 -5.12 2.55
C PHE A 115 11.14 -3.92 1.85
N VAL A 116 9.80 -3.80 1.90
CA VAL A 116 9.07 -2.63 1.40
C VAL A 116 9.55 -1.35 2.10
N GLY A 117 9.78 -1.39 3.42
CA GLY A 117 10.29 -0.26 4.19
C GLY A 117 11.67 0.20 3.70
N LEU A 118 12.55 -0.74 3.34
CA LEU A 118 13.86 -0.45 2.76
C LEU A 118 13.73 0.26 1.40
N LEU A 119 12.85 -0.24 0.53
CA LEU A 119 12.59 0.37 -0.78
C LEU A 119 12.02 1.79 -0.62
N LEU A 120 11.08 1.99 0.30
CA LEU A 120 10.51 3.30 0.61
C LEU A 120 11.55 4.27 1.19
N PHE A 121 12.53 3.79 1.95
CA PHE A 121 13.62 4.63 2.43
C PHE A 121 14.45 5.20 1.28
N PHE A 122 14.84 4.37 0.31
CA PHE A 122 15.59 4.81 -0.86
C PHE A 122 14.77 5.70 -1.79
N LEU A 123 13.52 5.32 -2.07
CA LEU A 123 12.57 6.14 -2.82
C LEU A 123 12.37 7.52 -2.15
N GLY A 124 12.18 7.54 -0.84
CA GLY A 124 12.10 8.76 -0.04
C GLY A 124 13.35 9.61 -0.18
N SER A 125 14.53 9.00 -0.06
CA SER A 125 15.82 9.69 -0.19
C SER A 125 16.02 10.34 -1.56
N ALA A 126 15.51 9.76 -2.64
CA ALA A 126 15.58 10.37 -3.97
C ALA A 126 14.88 11.74 -4.06
N PHE A 127 13.81 11.95 -3.29
CA PHE A 127 13.13 13.26 -3.24
C PHE A 127 14.02 14.39 -2.69
N PHE A 128 15.10 14.08 -1.97
CA PHE A 128 16.07 15.09 -1.57
C PHE A 128 16.76 15.75 -2.78
N TRP A 129 17.09 14.97 -3.81
CA TRP A 129 17.67 15.51 -5.05
C TRP A 129 16.63 16.28 -5.86
N LEU A 130 15.38 15.83 -5.88
CA LEU A 130 14.30 16.59 -6.52
C LEU A 130 14.09 17.95 -5.82
N PHE A 131 14.07 17.96 -4.49
CA PHE A 131 14.06 19.19 -3.68
C PHE A 131 15.21 20.13 -4.05
N ALA A 132 16.43 19.60 -4.10
CA ALA A 132 17.59 20.39 -4.47
C ALA A 132 17.51 20.90 -5.92
N ASN A 133 16.99 20.09 -6.83
CA ASN A 133 16.78 20.46 -8.24
C ASN A 133 15.81 21.62 -8.38
N SER A 134 14.72 21.65 -7.60
CA SER A 134 13.76 22.78 -7.59
C SER A 134 14.37 24.10 -7.10
N PHE A 135 15.51 24.06 -6.41
CA PHE A 135 16.29 25.24 -6.06
C PHE A 135 17.47 25.50 -7.02
N HIS A 136 17.56 24.81 -8.16
CA HIS A 136 18.70 24.87 -9.10
C HIS A 136 20.06 24.52 -8.46
N VAL A 137 20.09 23.81 -7.32
CA VAL A 137 21.33 23.36 -6.67
C VAL A 137 22.09 22.36 -7.55
N THR A 138 21.36 21.56 -8.33
CA THR A 138 21.89 20.60 -9.30
C THR A 138 22.55 21.29 -10.50
N GLU A 139 22.03 22.44 -10.94
CA GLU A 139 22.65 23.25 -12.01
C GLU A 139 23.98 23.86 -11.55
N ALA A 140 24.10 24.20 -10.26
CA ALA A 140 25.34 24.68 -9.67
C ALA A 140 26.44 23.59 -9.60
N GLY A 141 26.12 22.33 -9.95
CA GLY A 141 27.00 21.19 -9.80
C GLY A 141 27.20 20.75 -8.34
N TRP A 142 26.49 21.38 -7.40
CA TRP A 142 26.53 20.98 -5.99
C TRP A 142 25.87 19.61 -5.84
N ILE A 143 26.29 18.84 -4.82
CA ILE A 143 25.76 17.50 -4.51
C ILE A 143 25.69 16.51 -5.69
N GLY A 144 26.62 16.64 -6.66
CA GLY A 144 26.73 15.76 -7.83
C GLY A 144 26.03 16.27 -9.09
N GLY A 145 25.40 17.45 -9.04
CA GLY A 145 24.77 18.10 -10.18
C GLY A 145 23.61 17.32 -10.81
N VAL A 146 23.36 17.53 -12.11
CA VAL A 146 22.34 16.79 -12.89
C VAL A 146 22.60 15.27 -12.84
N ALA A 147 23.86 14.83 -12.88
CA ALA A 147 24.18 13.41 -12.75
C ALA A 147 23.73 12.82 -11.40
N GLY A 148 23.91 13.57 -10.31
CA GLY A 148 23.41 13.18 -8.98
C GLY A 148 21.89 13.01 -8.95
N LEU A 149 21.15 13.92 -9.59
CA LEU A 149 19.70 13.81 -9.74
C LEU A 149 19.31 12.56 -10.54
N ILE A 150 19.95 12.33 -11.68
CA ILE A 150 19.65 11.15 -12.52
C ILE A 150 19.96 9.85 -11.77
N HIS A 151 21.06 9.78 -11.02
CA HIS A 151 21.34 8.62 -10.17
C HIS A 151 20.28 8.43 -9.08
N ALA A 152 19.80 9.51 -8.46
CA ALA A 152 18.71 9.44 -7.49
C ALA A 152 17.41 8.93 -8.11
N LEU A 153 17.07 9.38 -9.32
CA LEU A 153 15.94 8.86 -10.10
C LEU A 153 16.14 7.38 -10.44
N THR A 154 17.32 6.98 -10.91
CA THR A 154 17.64 5.57 -11.17
C THR A 154 17.46 4.69 -9.92
N VAL A 155 17.85 5.17 -8.74
CA VAL A 155 17.62 4.45 -7.47
C VAL A 155 16.12 4.36 -7.15
N ALA A 156 15.36 5.43 -7.37
CA ALA A 156 13.90 5.42 -7.20
C ALA A 156 13.24 4.39 -8.14
N GLU A 157 13.65 4.36 -9.41
CA GLU A 157 13.16 3.40 -10.40
C GLU A 157 13.48 1.96 -9.97
N ILE A 158 14.74 1.66 -9.59
CA ILE A 158 15.11 0.33 -9.09
C ILE A 158 14.26 -0.06 -7.87
N ALA A 159 13.97 0.89 -6.97
CA ALA A 159 13.13 0.64 -5.80
C ALA A 159 11.65 0.43 -6.16
N LEU A 160 11.16 1.04 -7.23
CA LEU A 160 9.78 0.91 -7.71
C LEU A 160 9.50 -0.46 -8.34
N VAL A 161 10.47 -1.08 -9.02
CA VAL A 161 10.24 -2.37 -9.70
C VAL A 161 9.69 -3.45 -8.74
N PRO A 162 10.27 -3.72 -7.56
CA PRO A 162 9.68 -4.67 -6.63
C PRO A 162 8.34 -4.20 -6.03
N LEU A 163 8.13 -2.89 -5.89
CA LEU A 163 6.85 -2.34 -5.39
C LEU A 163 5.71 -2.60 -6.39
N LEU A 164 5.97 -2.41 -7.70
CA LEU A 164 5.02 -2.75 -8.77
C LEU A 164 4.69 -4.25 -8.75
N TYR A 165 5.70 -5.11 -8.60
CA TYR A 165 5.48 -6.56 -8.45
C TYR A 165 4.57 -6.88 -7.25
N TYR A 166 4.76 -6.20 -6.13
CA TYR A 166 3.91 -6.39 -4.95
C TYR A 166 2.48 -5.90 -5.17
N MET A 167 2.26 -4.78 -5.87
CA MET A 167 0.91 -4.33 -6.25
C MET A 167 0.19 -5.37 -7.12
N TYR A 168 0.90 -5.93 -8.12
CA TYR A 168 0.38 -7.03 -8.94
C TYR A 168 0.00 -8.24 -8.09
N LYS A 169 0.91 -8.68 -7.22
CA LYS A 169 0.69 -9.85 -6.35
C LYS A 169 -0.48 -9.63 -5.40
N ASP A 170 -0.57 -8.45 -4.78
CA ASP A 170 -1.65 -8.09 -3.86
C ASP A 170 -3.00 -8.07 -4.57
N GLY A 171 -3.08 -7.52 -5.78
CA GLY A 171 -4.28 -7.55 -6.60
C GLY A 171 -4.83 -8.98 -6.76
N PHE A 172 -3.96 -9.94 -7.12
CA PHE A 172 -4.36 -11.35 -7.22
C PHE A 172 -4.70 -11.98 -5.86
N GLU A 173 -3.94 -11.69 -4.81
CA GLU A 173 -4.22 -12.20 -3.47
C GLU A 173 -5.58 -11.74 -2.95
N HIS A 174 -5.97 -10.48 -3.22
CA HIS A 174 -7.27 -9.92 -2.90
C HIS A 174 -8.40 -10.62 -3.69
N LEU A 175 -8.25 -10.82 -4.99
CA LEU A 175 -9.25 -11.53 -5.81
C LEU A 175 -9.42 -13.00 -5.38
N ALA A 176 -8.31 -13.69 -5.11
CA ALA A 176 -8.32 -15.05 -4.60
C ALA A 176 -8.98 -15.13 -3.21
N LYS A 177 -8.68 -14.16 -2.32
CA LYS A 177 -9.31 -14.05 -1.01
C LYS A 177 -10.81 -13.82 -1.14
N ALA A 178 -11.27 -12.92 -2.02
CA ALA A 178 -12.68 -12.69 -2.25
C ALA A 178 -13.41 -13.97 -2.69
N THR A 179 -12.83 -14.72 -3.62
CA THR A 179 -13.39 -16.00 -4.10
C THR A 179 -13.49 -17.04 -2.98
N ARG A 180 -12.46 -17.16 -2.13
CA ARG A 180 -12.49 -18.03 -0.95
C ARG A 180 -13.58 -17.64 0.04
N LEU A 181 -13.83 -16.34 0.22
CA LEU A 181 -14.88 -15.84 1.12
C LEU A 181 -16.28 -16.12 0.59
N GLU A 182 -16.51 -16.01 -0.72
CA GLU A 182 -17.78 -16.41 -1.34
C GLU A 182 -18.04 -17.90 -1.18
N HIS A 183 -17.04 -18.74 -1.48
CA HIS A 183 -17.17 -20.18 -1.31
C HIS A 183 -17.43 -20.58 0.15
N LEU A 184 -16.77 -19.91 1.10
CA LEU A 184 -17.05 -20.09 2.52
C LEU A 184 -18.48 -19.67 2.86
N ALA A 185 -18.94 -18.52 2.35
CA ALA A 185 -20.30 -18.04 2.57
C ALA A 185 -21.36 -19.02 2.03
N GLU A 186 -21.14 -19.62 0.86
CA GLU A 186 -21.98 -20.68 0.29
C GLU A 186 -22.00 -21.92 1.18
N THR A 187 -20.84 -22.34 1.67
CA THR A 187 -20.70 -23.51 2.55
C THR A 187 -21.42 -23.31 3.88
N LEU A 188 -21.33 -22.10 4.47
CA LEU A 188 -22.08 -21.74 5.68
C LEU A 188 -23.59 -21.78 5.44
N ARG A 189 -24.04 -21.22 4.32
CA ARG A 189 -25.46 -21.17 3.94
C ARG A 189 -26.05 -22.57 3.70
N ALA A 190 -25.25 -23.48 3.15
CA ALA A 190 -25.63 -24.87 2.94
C ALA A 190 -25.63 -25.72 4.23
N ASN A 191 -25.29 -25.15 5.39
CA ASN A 191 -25.13 -25.84 6.69
C ASN A 191 -24.15 -27.01 6.66
N ALA A 192 -23.19 -26.98 5.74
CA ALA A 192 -22.38 -28.15 5.40
C ALA A 192 -21.02 -28.20 6.11
N LEU A 193 -20.78 -27.37 7.14
CA LEU A 193 -19.56 -27.50 7.95
C LEU A 193 -19.59 -28.80 8.76
N LYS A 194 -19.06 -29.87 8.14
CA LYS A 194 -18.82 -31.14 8.81
C LYS A 194 -17.73 -30.94 9.87
N ARG A 195 -17.80 -31.69 10.97
CA ARG A 195 -16.73 -31.76 11.96
C ARG A 195 -15.47 -32.25 11.25
N GLY A 196 -14.37 -31.50 11.32
CA GLY A 196 -13.16 -31.78 10.56
C GLY A 196 -13.13 -31.18 9.14
N ALA A 197 -14.13 -30.37 8.74
CA ALA A 197 -13.94 -29.47 7.61
C ALA A 197 -12.74 -28.56 7.92
N ASP A 198 -11.80 -28.46 7.00
CA ASP A 198 -10.60 -27.65 7.19
C ASP A 198 -10.98 -26.17 7.16
N ILE A 199 -11.38 -25.63 8.31
CA ILE A 199 -11.65 -24.21 8.47
C ILE A 199 -10.29 -23.51 8.47
N GLY A 200 -9.82 -23.17 7.27
CA GLY A 200 -8.53 -22.51 7.09
C GLY A 200 -8.43 -21.19 7.86
N LEU A 201 -7.19 -20.75 8.10
CA LEU A 201 -6.86 -19.52 8.83
C LEU A 201 -7.67 -18.30 8.35
N SER A 202 -7.74 -18.10 7.03
CA SER A 202 -8.47 -16.95 6.46
C SER A 202 -9.96 -16.94 6.81
N SER A 203 -10.56 -18.11 7.00
CA SER A 203 -11.97 -18.25 7.36
C SER A 203 -12.21 -17.81 8.80
N ILE A 204 -11.35 -18.26 9.73
CA ILE A 204 -11.41 -17.87 11.14
C ILE A 204 -11.14 -16.37 11.30
N GLU A 205 -10.12 -15.82 10.64
CA GLU A 205 -9.80 -14.40 10.68
C GLU A 205 -11.00 -13.52 10.33
N GLN A 206 -11.80 -13.92 9.33
CA GLN A 206 -12.94 -13.12 8.87
C GLN A 206 -14.21 -13.36 9.71
N ILE A 207 -14.55 -14.62 10.01
CA ILE A 207 -15.75 -14.95 10.80
C ILE A 207 -15.61 -14.41 12.23
N ALA A 208 -14.45 -14.64 12.85
CA ALA A 208 -14.20 -14.23 14.22
C ALA A 208 -13.80 -12.76 14.33
N LYS A 209 -13.45 -12.11 13.20
CA LYS A 209 -12.75 -10.81 13.19
C LYS A 209 -11.49 -10.87 14.06
N TRP A 210 -10.81 -12.01 14.01
CA TRP A 210 -9.68 -12.31 14.87
C TRP A 210 -8.46 -11.47 14.45
N ALA A 211 -7.97 -10.66 15.38
CA ALA A 211 -6.79 -9.84 15.23
C ALA A 211 -5.81 -10.19 16.36
N PRO A 212 -4.90 -11.15 16.15
CA PRO A 212 -4.05 -11.64 17.24
C PRO A 212 -3.10 -10.55 17.75
N PHE A 213 -2.76 -10.59 19.04
CA PHE A 213 -1.87 -9.59 19.63
C PHE A 213 -0.47 -9.52 18.98
N TRP A 214 0.01 -10.62 18.39
CA TRP A 214 1.29 -10.65 17.64
C TRP A 214 1.20 -9.98 16.26
N GLY A 215 0.00 -9.66 15.78
CA GLY A 215 -0.21 -8.87 14.57
C GLY A 215 0.25 -7.41 14.72
N ALA A 216 0.27 -6.88 15.95
CA ALA A 216 0.67 -5.51 16.23
C ALA A 216 2.19 -5.30 16.08
N GLY A 217 2.58 -4.18 15.47
CA GLY A 217 3.97 -3.77 15.36
C GLY A 217 4.60 -3.47 16.72
N VAL A 218 5.86 -3.81 16.90
CA VAL A 218 6.61 -3.51 18.13
C VAL A 218 8.00 -3.01 17.84
N SER A 219 8.52 -2.20 18.77
CA SER A 219 9.90 -1.77 18.75
C SER A 219 10.84 -2.99 18.70
N PRO A 220 11.91 -2.96 17.88
CA PRO A 220 12.91 -4.02 17.83
C PRO A 220 13.71 -4.17 19.14
N TYR A 221 13.58 -3.19 20.04
CA TYR A 221 14.17 -3.17 21.38
C TYR A 221 13.18 -3.55 22.48
N ALA A 222 11.93 -3.88 22.13
CA ALA A 222 10.97 -4.37 23.11
C ALA A 222 11.46 -5.73 23.65
N SER A 223 11.65 -5.81 24.97
CA SER A 223 11.84 -7.08 25.65
C SER A 223 10.59 -7.95 25.49
N ALA A 224 10.74 -9.27 25.67
CA ALA A 224 9.60 -10.16 25.75
C ALA A 224 8.65 -9.67 26.84
N ALA A 225 7.38 -9.44 26.51
CA ALA A 225 6.42 -9.06 27.53
C ALA A 225 6.24 -10.25 28.47
N SER A 226 6.26 -10.01 29.79
CA SER A 226 6.14 -11.05 30.81
C SER A 226 4.83 -11.85 30.74
N ASN A 227 3.88 -11.40 29.91
CA ASN A 227 2.56 -12.00 29.71
C ASN A 227 2.36 -12.65 28.32
N GLU A 228 3.37 -12.76 27.44
CA GLU A 228 3.19 -13.32 26.09
C GLU A 228 2.58 -14.73 26.10
N ALA A 229 3.05 -15.63 26.99
CA ALA A 229 2.49 -16.98 27.12
C ALA A 229 1.01 -16.98 27.56
N LYS A 230 0.64 -16.06 28.45
CA LYS A 230 -0.75 -15.88 28.89
C LYS A 230 -1.64 -15.40 27.74
N LEU A 231 -1.13 -14.45 26.95
CA LEU A 231 -1.84 -13.93 25.79
C LEU A 231 -2.04 -15.03 24.74
N VAL A 232 -1.02 -15.86 24.44
CA VAL A 232 -1.17 -17.00 23.52
C VAL A 232 -2.22 -18.00 24.00
N ALA A 233 -2.26 -18.30 25.30
CA ALA A 233 -3.28 -19.18 25.86
C ALA A 233 -4.70 -18.59 25.66
N GLN A 234 -4.87 -17.29 25.92
CA GLN A 234 -6.14 -16.59 25.68
C GLN A 234 -6.57 -16.63 24.21
N GLU A 235 -5.65 -16.43 23.28
CA GLU A 235 -5.92 -16.54 21.83
C GLU A 235 -6.31 -17.98 21.46
N THR A 236 -5.66 -18.98 22.06
CA THR A 236 -5.97 -20.40 21.84
C THR A 236 -7.39 -20.74 22.30
N ASP A 237 -7.77 -20.28 23.49
CA ASP A 237 -9.11 -20.48 24.03
C ASP A 237 -10.19 -19.80 23.17
N TYR A 238 -9.90 -18.58 22.71
CA TYR A 238 -10.78 -17.83 21.82
C TYR A 238 -11.03 -18.54 20.48
N ILE A 239 -9.98 -19.08 19.86
CA ILE A 239 -10.09 -19.83 18.60
C ILE A 239 -10.84 -21.14 18.83
N ASN A 240 -10.54 -21.87 19.91
CA ASN A 240 -11.23 -23.10 20.26
C ASN A 240 -12.74 -22.89 20.46
N ASP A 241 -13.14 -21.83 21.17
CA ASP A 241 -14.54 -21.45 21.33
C ASP A 241 -15.22 -21.11 19.99
N THR A 242 -14.50 -20.39 19.12
CA THR A 242 -14.99 -20.04 17.78
C THR A 242 -15.21 -21.30 16.92
N ILE A 243 -14.24 -22.21 16.86
CA ILE A 243 -14.35 -23.47 16.13
C ILE A 243 -15.50 -24.30 16.67
N ARG A 244 -15.66 -24.36 18.00
CA ARG A 244 -16.77 -25.06 18.66
C ARG A 244 -18.11 -24.49 18.21
N LYS A 245 -18.31 -23.17 18.26
CA LYS A 245 -19.57 -22.51 17.83
C LYS A 245 -19.92 -22.82 16.37
N LEU A 246 -18.91 -22.89 15.49
CA LEU A 246 -19.12 -23.20 14.07
C LEU A 246 -19.45 -24.67 13.83
N THR A 247 -18.74 -25.59 14.49
CA THR A 247 -18.78 -27.03 14.19
C THR A 247 -19.77 -27.82 15.04
N GLU A 248 -20.10 -27.36 16.24
CA GLU A 248 -20.92 -28.11 17.19
C GLU A 248 -22.36 -28.25 16.70
N LYS A 249 -22.82 -29.48 16.52
CA LYS A 249 -24.20 -29.73 16.09
C LYS A 249 -25.14 -29.50 17.27
N PRO A 250 -26.21 -28.70 17.11
CA PRO A 250 -27.25 -28.61 18.12
C PRO A 250 -27.88 -29.99 18.34
N LYS A 251 -28.35 -30.25 19.57
CA LYS A 251 -29.02 -31.51 19.92
C LYS A 251 -30.17 -31.79 18.95
N ALA A 252 -30.39 -33.06 18.61
CA ALA A 252 -31.37 -33.46 17.60
C ALA A 252 -32.78 -32.94 17.89
N ASP A 253 -33.14 -32.82 19.17
CA ASP A 253 -34.50 -32.47 19.60
C ASP A 253 -34.69 -30.96 19.86
N ASP A 254 -33.60 -30.18 19.88
CA ASP A 254 -33.65 -28.75 20.17
C ASP A 254 -33.87 -27.92 18.90
N LYS A 255 -35.14 -27.79 18.50
CA LYS A 255 -35.55 -26.99 17.35
C LYS A 255 -35.13 -25.52 17.48
N MET A 256 -35.14 -24.97 18.70
CA MET A 256 -34.78 -23.56 18.94
C MET A 256 -33.28 -23.35 18.74
N ALA A 257 -32.44 -24.25 19.24
CA ALA A 257 -30.99 -24.19 19.01
C ALA A 257 -30.64 -24.37 17.53
N LYS A 258 -31.35 -25.24 16.80
CA LYS A 258 -31.21 -25.36 15.34
C LYS A 258 -31.54 -24.07 14.61
N ALA A 259 -32.68 -23.45 14.93
CA ALA A 259 -33.09 -22.18 14.32
C ALA A 259 -32.10 -21.04 14.61
N LYS A 260 -31.66 -20.90 15.87
CA LYS A 260 -30.65 -19.90 16.25
C LYS A 260 -29.31 -20.12 15.56
N LYS A 261 -28.85 -21.38 15.46
CA LYS A 261 -27.63 -21.70 14.73
C LYS A 261 -27.77 -21.37 13.24
N GLN A 262 -28.92 -21.68 12.64
CA GLN A 262 -29.20 -21.35 11.25
C GLN A 262 -29.15 -19.84 11.00
N GLU A 263 -29.80 -19.06 11.86
CA GLU A 263 -29.82 -17.61 11.80
C GLU A 263 -28.39 -17.06 11.90
N TYR A 264 -27.62 -17.51 12.90
CA TYR A 264 -26.22 -17.12 13.06
C TYR A 264 -25.37 -17.44 11.82
N LEU A 265 -25.46 -18.66 11.27
CA LEU A 265 -24.70 -19.04 10.07
C LEU A 265 -25.13 -18.24 8.84
N SER A 266 -26.42 -17.89 8.72
CA SER A 266 -26.93 -17.04 7.65
C SER A 266 -26.39 -15.62 7.78
N GLU A 267 -26.38 -15.04 8.98
CA GLU A 267 -25.80 -13.71 9.23
C GLU A 267 -24.31 -13.68 8.91
N GLN A 268 -23.55 -14.71 9.32
CA GLN A 268 -22.13 -14.83 8.97
C GLN A 268 -21.91 -14.97 7.47
N SER A 269 -22.75 -15.75 6.77
CA SER A 269 -22.69 -15.91 5.32
C SER A 269 -22.91 -14.57 4.59
N GLU A 270 -23.92 -13.79 4.99
CA GLU A 270 -24.19 -12.47 4.42
C GLU A 270 -23.02 -11.48 4.62
N GLU A 271 -22.42 -11.46 5.82
CA GLU A 271 -21.26 -10.62 6.10
C GLU A 271 -20.02 -11.06 5.30
N LEU A 272 -19.82 -12.36 5.09
CA LEU A 272 -18.74 -12.88 4.24
C LEU A 272 -18.91 -12.47 2.77
N TYR A 273 -20.12 -12.55 2.20
CA TYR A 273 -20.38 -12.05 0.85
C TYR A 273 -20.10 -10.55 0.72
N ARG A 274 -20.51 -9.77 1.71
CA ARG A 274 -20.23 -8.33 1.74
C ARG A 274 -18.73 -8.07 1.80
N THR A 275 -18.02 -8.78 2.66
CA THR A 275 -16.56 -8.68 2.79
C THR A 275 -15.87 -9.08 1.49
N ALA A 276 -16.29 -10.17 0.86
CA ALA A 276 -15.78 -10.61 -0.44
C ALA A 276 -15.92 -9.54 -1.52
N ARG A 277 -17.08 -8.89 -1.61
CA ARG A 277 -17.30 -7.79 -2.57
C ARG A 277 -16.35 -6.61 -2.33
N VAL A 278 -16.15 -6.21 -1.07
CA VAL A 278 -15.21 -5.13 -0.72
C VAL A 278 -13.78 -5.55 -1.05
N THR A 279 -13.36 -6.76 -0.68
CA THR A 279 -12.03 -7.29 -0.97
C THR A 279 -11.77 -7.42 -2.47
N ARG A 280 -12.78 -7.77 -3.27
CA ARG A 280 -12.67 -7.77 -4.74
C ARG A 280 -12.40 -6.37 -5.29
N MET A 281 -13.11 -5.36 -4.78
CA MET A 281 -12.88 -3.96 -5.19
C MET A 281 -11.52 -3.44 -4.74
N GLU A 282 -11.02 -3.85 -3.57
CA GLU A 282 -9.64 -3.60 -3.15
C GLU A 282 -8.66 -4.20 -4.16
N GLY A 283 -8.87 -5.45 -4.60
CA GLY A 283 -8.04 -6.07 -5.64
C GLY A 283 -8.02 -5.30 -6.96
N TYR A 284 -9.17 -4.83 -7.45
CA TYR A 284 -9.22 -3.98 -8.66
C TYR A 284 -8.50 -2.65 -8.47
N ARG A 285 -8.59 -2.06 -7.28
CA ARG A 285 -7.88 -0.82 -6.95
C ARG A 285 -6.37 -1.03 -6.97
N GLU A 286 -5.85 -2.16 -6.48
CA GLU A 286 -4.41 -2.46 -6.57
C GLU A 286 -3.93 -2.57 -8.02
N PHE A 287 -4.73 -3.15 -8.93
CA PHE A 287 -4.40 -3.16 -10.37
C PHE A 287 -4.46 -1.76 -11.00
N LEU A 288 -5.38 -0.91 -10.55
CA LEU A 288 -5.42 0.48 -11.00
C LEU A 288 -4.16 1.23 -10.55
N TYR A 289 -3.71 1.04 -9.30
CA TYR A 289 -2.45 1.60 -8.81
C TYR A 289 -1.25 1.05 -9.58
N LEU A 290 -1.24 -0.23 -9.92
CA LEU A 290 -0.20 -0.83 -10.76
C LEU A 290 -0.10 -0.11 -12.10
N VAL A 291 -1.23 0.12 -12.79
CA VAL A 291 -1.24 0.80 -14.11
C VAL A 291 -0.73 2.23 -13.98
N ILE A 292 -1.25 3.00 -13.01
CA ILE A 292 -0.87 4.40 -12.81
C ILE A 292 0.62 4.52 -12.48
N ASN A 293 1.12 3.70 -11.55
CA ASN A 293 2.53 3.72 -11.17
C ASN A 293 3.44 3.17 -12.28
N SER A 294 2.97 2.26 -13.14
CA SER A 294 3.73 1.77 -14.29
C SER A 294 3.91 2.86 -15.35
N ILE A 295 2.87 3.66 -15.60
CA ILE A 295 2.96 4.82 -16.51
C ILE A 295 3.90 5.88 -15.91
N ALA A 296 3.79 6.14 -14.60
CA ALA A 296 4.64 7.14 -13.96
C ALA A 296 6.12 6.73 -13.98
N PHE A 297 6.40 5.48 -13.62
CA PHE A 297 7.70 4.85 -13.75
C PHE A 297 8.27 4.98 -15.17
N TYR A 298 7.50 4.56 -16.18
CA TYR A 298 7.92 4.70 -17.58
C TYR A 298 8.22 6.16 -17.96
N GLY A 299 7.44 7.11 -17.43
CA GLY A 299 7.66 8.54 -17.63
C GLY A 299 9.04 9.01 -17.17
N TYR A 300 9.42 8.76 -15.91
CA TYR A 300 10.73 9.16 -15.40
C TYR A 300 11.89 8.34 -15.99
N LEU A 301 11.63 7.11 -16.43
CA LEU A 301 12.62 6.32 -17.16
C LEU A 301 13.07 6.99 -18.46
N MET A 302 12.20 7.76 -19.13
CA MET A 302 12.56 8.50 -20.35
C MET A 302 13.64 9.55 -20.09
N ALA A 303 13.57 10.27 -18.96
CA ALA A 303 14.59 11.24 -18.56
C ALA A 303 15.96 10.57 -18.35
N ILE A 304 15.96 9.39 -17.71
CA ILE A 304 17.18 8.59 -17.47
C ILE A 304 17.80 8.14 -18.80
N PHE A 305 16.98 7.67 -19.73
CA PHE A 305 17.43 7.27 -21.06
C PHE A 305 17.97 8.45 -21.86
N ALA A 306 17.26 9.57 -21.92
CA ALA A 306 17.69 10.79 -22.58
C ALA A 306 19.05 11.27 -22.04
N PHE A 307 19.25 11.19 -20.72
CA PHE A 307 20.51 11.57 -20.09
C PHE A 307 21.68 10.65 -20.43
N HIS A 308 21.50 9.32 -20.35
CA HIS A 308 22.59 8.37 -20.59
C HIS A 308 22.89 8.12 -22.07
N PHE A 309 21.94 8.43 -22.96
CA PHE A 309 22.09 8.29 -24.41
C PHE A 309 21.83 9.62 -25.15
N PRO A 310 22.68 10.64 -24.93
CA PRO A 310 22.44 11.99 -25.45
C PRO A 310 22.58 12.07 -26.99
N ASP A 311 23.35 11.17 -27.60
CA ASP A 311 23.52 11.10 -29.05
C ASP A 311 22.42 10.24 -29.69
N GLU A 312 21.31 10.89 -30.07
CA GLU A 312 20.15 10.25 -30.68
C GLU A 312 20.52 9.38 -31.89
N ALA A 313 21.52 9.79 -32.68
CA ALA A 313 21.96 9.08 -33.86
C ALA A 313 22.62 7.73 -33.53
N LYS A 314 23.21 7.58 -32.34
CA LYS A 314 23.86 6.35 -31.86
C LYS A 314 22.95 5.46 -31.00
N GLN A 315 21.73 5.88 -30.71
CA GLN A 315 20.80 5.08 -29.90
C GLN A 315 20.44 3.76 -30.61
N PRO A 316 20.46 2.62 -29.89
CA PRO A 316 20.00 1.36 -30.45
C PRO A 316 18.49 1.39 -30.73
N MET A 317 18.04 0.60 -31.71
CA MET A 317 16.64 0.60 -32.16
C MET A 317 15.64 0.31 -31.04
N TRP A 318 15.96 -0.60 -30.13
CA TRP A 318 15.08 -0.93 -29.00
C TRP A 318 14.88 0.26 -28.06
N LEU A 319 15.91 1.12 -27.89
CA LEU A 319 15.83 2.31 -27.04
C LEU A 319 14.97 3.38 -27.70
N ARG A 320 15.16 3.62 -29.00
CA ARG A 320 14.31 4.53 -29.77
C ARG A 320 12.84 4.09 -29.72
N GLN A 321 12.57 2.79 -29.88
CA GLN A 321 11.22 2.25 -29.74
C GLN A 321 10.66 2.41 -28.32
N ALA A 322 11.49 2.18 -27.31
CA ALA A 322 11.13 2.41 -25.91
C ALA A 322 10.91 3.89 -25.57
N MET A 323 11.40 4.82 -26.39
CA MET A 323 11.12 6.27 -26.30
C MET A 323 10.02 6.71 -27.28
N GLY A 324 9.30 5.78 -27.90
CA GLY A 324 8.24 6.10 -28.87
C GLY A 324 8.72 6.70 -30.19
N ASN A 325 10.02 6.57 -30.50
CA ASN A 325 10.73 7.26 -31.58
C ASN A 325 10.65 8.80 -31.50
N HIS A 326 10.49 9.33 -30.29
CA HIS A 326 10.60 10.76 -30.01
C HIS A 326 12.06 11.19 -29.89
N SER A 327 12.31 12.50 -30.04
CA SER A 327 13.60 13.10 -29.67
C SER A 327 13.83 12.96 -28.16
N ASN A 328 15.07 13.10 -27.70
CA ASN A 328 15.41 13.07 -26.28
C ASN A 328 14.65 14.15 -25.50
N THR A 329 14.54 15.34 -26.06
CA THR A 329 13.81 16.47 -25.44
C THR A 329 12.31 16.19 -25.33
N ASP A 330 11.71 15.66 -26.38
CA ASP A 330 10.28 15.33 -26.37
C ASP A 330 9.99 14.16 -25.41
N ALA A 331 10.81 13.11 -25.44
CA ALA A 331 10.65 11.95 -24.58
C ALA A 331 10.79 12.32 -23.09
N ASP A 332 11.78 13.16 -22.76
CA ASP A 332 11.97 13.71 -21.41
C ASP A 332 10.74 14.52 -20.96
N TRP A 333 10.28 15.45 -21.80
CA TRP A 333 9.13 16.30 -21.46
C TRP A 333 7.83 15.49 -21.31
N TYR A 334 7.47 14.66 -22.31
CA TYR A 334 6.25 13.85 -22.27
C TYR A 334 6.32 12.82 -21.14
N GLY A 335 7.51 12.26 -20.89
CA GLY A 335 7.75 11.31 -19.81
C GLY A 335 7.54 11.96 -18.45
N ASN A 336 8.19 13.09 -18.18
CA ASN A 336 8.04 13.81 -16.91
C ASN A 336 6.58 14.22 -16.68
N PHE A 337 5.93 14.81 -17.69
CA PHE A 337 4.54 15.23 -17.60
C PHE A 337 3.60 14.05 -17.33
N ALA A 338 3.76 12.92 -18.03
CA ALA A 338 2.97 11.72 -17.81
C ALA A 338 3.15 11.18 -16.38
N GLY A 339 4.39 11.21 -15.87
CA GLY A 339 4.71 10.84 -14.49
C GLY A 339 4.02 11.71 -13.45
N ASP A 340 4.19 13.02 -13.56
CA ASP A 340 3.57 13.97 -12.67
C ASP A 340 2.03 13.89 -12.74
N LEU A 341 1.45 13.73 -13.93
CA LEU A 341 0.00 13.60 -14.09
C LEU A 341 -0.54 12.34 -13.42
N MET A 342 0.10 11.18 -13.63
CA MET A 342 -0.32 9.92 -13.03
C MET A 342 -0.23 9.95 -11.50
N TRP A 343 0.88 10.48 -10.96
CA TRP A 343 1.01 10.67 -9.51
C TRP A 343 0.16 11.83 -8.96
N THR A 344 -0.45 12.66 -9.80
CA THR A 344 -1.52 13.60 -9.40
C THR A 344 -2.87 12.89 -9.30
N ILE A 345 -3.17 11.96 -10.22
CA ILE A 345 -4.43 11.21 -10.23
C ILE A 345 -4.51 10.19 -9.07
N GLU A 346 -3.41 9.52 -8.75
CA GLU A 346 -3.37 8.50 -7.69
C GLU A 346 -3.93 8.98 -6.33
N PRO A 347 -3.50 10.13 -5.77
CA PRO A 347 -4.09 10.70 -4.56
C PRO A 347 -5.60 10.88 -4.58
N VAL A 348 -6.17 11.26 -5.73
CA VAL A 348 -7.62 11.42 -5.88
C VAL A 348 -8.32 10.08 -5.71
N ILE A 349 -7.75 9.00 -6.26
CA ILE A 349 -8.25 7.64 -6.09
C ILE A 349 -8.14 7.21 -4.63
N ILE A 350 -7.00 7.48 -3.97
CA ILE A 350 -6.78 7.16 -2.55
C ILE A 350 -7.83 7.84 -1.67
N LEU A 351 -8.07 9.13 -1.87
CA LEU A 351 -9.00 9.94 -1.06
C LEU A 351 -10.47 9.58 -1.31
N THR A 352 -10.83 9.21 -2.54
CA THR A 352 -12.23 8.88 -2.89
C THR A 352 -12.58 7.41 -2.62
N SER A 353 -11.61 6.50 -2.64
CA SER A 353 -11.82 5.05 -2.44
C SER A 353 -12.62 4.69 -1.18
N PRO A 354 -12.34 5.24 0.02
CA PRO A 354 -13.11 4.94 1.23
C PRO A 354 -14.60 5.28 1.09
N ILE A 355 -14.95 6.35 0.38
CA ILE A 355 -16.34 6.75 0.15
C ILE A 355 -17.07 5.70 -0.69
N PHE A 356 -16.43 5.24 -1.78
CA PHE A 356 -17.00 4.18 -2.62
C PHE A 356 -17.12 2.85 -1.89
N LEU A 357 -16.07 2.43 -1.16
CA LEU A 357 -16.08 1.17 -0.42
C LEU A 357 -17.09 1.18 0.74
N ASN A 358 -17.28 2.31 1.43
CA ASN A 358 -18.29 2.45 2.48
C ASN A 358 -19.72 2.41 1.93
N ARG A 359 -19.97 2.95 0.73
CA ARG A 359 -21.28 2.83 0.06
C ARG A 359 -21.60 1.38 -0.30
N LEU A 360 -20.60 0.61 -0.73
CA LEU A 360 -20.76 -0.83 -1.00
C LEU A 360 -21.05 -1.63 0.28
N ARG A 361 -20.54 -1.15 1.42
CA ARG A 361 -20.80 -1.73 2.74
C ARG A 361 -22.23 -1.44 3.24
N SER A 362 -22.78 -0.25 2.98
CA SER A 362 -24.08 0.18 3.53
C SER A 362 -25.30 -0.29 2.73
N THR A 363 -25.17 -0.56 1.44
CA THR A 363 -26.31 -1.00 0.60
C THR A 363 -26.89 -2.35 1.01
N SER A 364 -26.14 -3.16 1.77
CA SER A 364 -26.56 -4.49 2.22
C SER A 364 -27.42 -4.45 3.50
N THR A 365 -27.07 -3.61 4.47
CA THR A 365 -27.76 -3.58 5.79
C THR A 365 -29.19 -3.04 5.72
N ALA A 366 -29.49 -2.17 4.75
CA ALA A 366 -30.84 -1.64 4.54
C ALA A 366 -31.85 -2.71 4.07
N SER A 367 -31.38 -3.77 3.40
CA SER A 367 -32.21 -4.91 2.97
C SER A 367 -32.68 -5.74 4.18
N THR A 368 -31.77 -6.04 5.11
CA THR A 368 -32.05 -6.87 6.29
C THR A 368 -32.93 -6.13 7.31
N ALA A 369 -32.74 -4.82 7.50
CA ALA A 369 -33.55 -4.01 8.41
C ALA A 369 -35.02 -3.86 7.95
N LYS A 370 -35.28 -3.85 6.64
CA LYS A 370 -36.66 -3.84 6.12
C LYS A 370 -37.39 -5.15 6.40
N LYS A 371 -36.68 -6.28 6.44
CA LYS A 371 -37.28 -7.60 6.74
C LYS A 371 -37.73 -7.73 8.19
N LYS A 372 -36.94 -7.24 9.16
CA LYS A 372 -37.28 -7.22 10.59
C LYS A 372 -38.43 -6.27 10.99
N LYS A 373 -38.91 -5.41 10.09
CA LYS A 373 -40.05 -4.51 10.35
C LYS A 373 -41.39 -5.05 9.82
N VAL A 374 -41.38 -6.16 9.09
CA VAL A 374 -42.56 -6.74 8.43
C VAL A 374 -43.02 -8.04 9.11
N GLU A 375 -42.20 -8.57 10.02
CA GLU A 375 -42.57 -9.59 11.03
C GLU A 375 -42.81 -8.92 12.37
#